data_AF-A0AAC9PVC1-F1
#
_entry.id   AF-A0AAC9PVC1-F1
#
_cell.length_a   1.000
_cell.length_b   1.000
_cell.length_c   1.000
_cell.angle_alpha   90.00
_cell.angle_beta   90.00
_cell.angle_gamma   90.00
#
_symmetry.space_group_name_H-M   'P 1'
#
loop_
_entity.id
_entity.type
_entity.pdbx_description
1 polymer ?
#
loop_
_entity_poly.entity_id
_entity_poly.type
_entity_poly.pdbx_seq_one_letter_code
_entity_poly.pdbx_strand_id
1 'polypeptide(L)'
;MSDEGLSKQRTGRLWTTWLTSTEHGVDHAVTDESVQAGRASGEYVAVCGATVLSAPLTCEPLPPCRQCAATVRAGHPSRQAAERAPRGPVRRGSWLLSRLLRCVGVPGGAERG
;
A
#
# COMPACT_ATOMS: atom_id res chain seq x y z
N MET A 1 5.23 39.64 -6.99
CA MET A 1 5.73 38.60 -6.06
C MET A 1 4.93 37.35 -6.39
N SER A 2 5.49 36.48 -7.21
CA SER A 2 4.78 35.33 -7.79
C SER A 2 4.83 34.14 -6.83
N ASP A 3 3.65 33.69 -6.40
CA ASP A 3 3.41 32.58 -5.47
C ASP A 3 3.34 31.22 -6.22
N GLU A 4 4.23 31.04 -7.20
CA GLU A 4 4.29 29.85 -8.06
C GLU A 4 5.38 28.91 -7.54
N GLY A 5 5.13 28.20 -6.43
CA GLY A 5 6.21 27.37 -5.85
C GLY A 5 5.89 26.28 -4.84
N LEU A 6 4.63 26.09 -4.43
CA LEU A 6 4.29 25.14 -3.37
C LEU A 6 3.39 23.98 -3.83
N SER A 7 3.52 23.53 -5.08
CA SER A 7 3.06 22.20 -5.50
C SER A 7 4.23 21.22 -5.67
N LYS A 8 5.23 21.34 -4.78
CA LYS A 8 6.25 20.31 -4.62
C LYS A 8 5.59 19.17 -3.86
N GLN A 9 5.01 18.23 -4.59
CA GLN A 9 4.42 17.00 -4.07
C GLN A 9 5.30 16.47 -2.93
N ARG A 10 4.82 16.61 -1.69
CA ARG A 10 5.41 15.92 -0.54
C ARG A 10 5.27 14.45 -0.86
N THR A 11 6.37 13.85 -1.30
CA THR A 11 6.58 12.40 -1.35
C THR A 11 6.73 11.87 0.08
N GLY A 12 5.83 12.31 0.96
CA GLY A 12 5.78 11.98 2.36
C GLY A 12 4.84 10.81 2.55
N ARG A 13 5.23 9.91 3.47
CA ARG A 13 4.33 8.89 4.02
C ARG A 13 3.02 9.55 4.43
N LEU A 14 1.89 8.98 4.00
CA LEU A 14 0.59 9.37 4.51
C LEU A 14 0.47 8.87 5.96
N TRP A 15 0.39 9.77 6.92
CA TRP A 15 0.13 9.44 8.32
C TRP A 15 -1.37 9.44 8.56
N THR A 16 -1.88 8.33 9.07
CA THR A 16 -3.31 8.14 9.33
C THR A 16 -3.51 7.37 10.62
N THR A 17 -4.55 7.73 11.36
CA THR A 17 -5.11 6.93 12.45
C THR A 17 -6.38 6.24 11.95
N TRP A 18 -6.61 5.00 12.39
CA TRP A 18 -7.84 4.27 12.09
C TRP A 18 -8.86 4.51 13.21
N LEU A 19 -10.08 4.89 12.83
CA LEU A 19 -11.21 5.12 13.73
C LEU A 19 -12.35 4.16 13.41
N THR A 20 -12.88 3.51 14.43
CA THR A 20 -14.12 2.74 14.32
C THR A 20 -15.31 3.69 14.24
N SER A 21 -16.12 3.54 13.19
CA SER A 21 -17.31 4.35 12.98
C SER A 21 -18.50 3.78 13.77
N THR A 22 -19.25 4.65 14.43
CA THR A 22 -20.54 4.29 15.04
C THR A 22 -21.63 3.98 14.02
N GLU A 23 -21.54 4.51 12.80
CA GLU A 23 -22.63 4.50 11.82
C GLU A 23 -22.36 3.62 10.60
N HIS A 24 -21.11 3.52 10.15
CA HIS A 24 -20.77 2.85 8.89
C HIS A 24 -20.51 1.35 9.02
N GLY A 25 -20.36 0.83 10.23
CA GLY A 25 -20.03 -0.59 10.46
C GLY A 25 -18.65 -1.01 9.93
N VAL A 26 -17.75 -0.06 9.71
CA VAL A 26 -16.37 -0.26 9.24
C VAL A 26 -15.42 0.75 9.88
N ASP A 27 -14.13 0.41 9.91
CA ASP A 27 -13.08 1.32 10.36
C ASP A 27 -12.62 2.23 9.20
N HIS A 28 -12.45 3.52 9.50
CA HIS A 28 -12.00 4.52 8.53
C HIS A 28 -10.62 5.06 8.88
N ALA A 29 -9.79 5.27 7.86
CA ALA A 29 -8.52 5.97 8.03
C ALA A 29 -8.76 7.49 7.97
N VAL A 30 -8.23 8.21 8.95
CA VAL A 30 -8.32 9.67 9.08
C VAL A 30 -6.90 10.23 9.17
N THR A 31 -6.61 11.33 8.48
CA THR A 31 -5.28 11.98 8.57
C THR A 31 -5.15 12.78 9.86
N ASP A 32 -3.92 13.05 10.29
CA ASP A 32 -3.66 13.84 11.50
C ASP A 32 -4.28 15.24 11.40
N GLU A 33 -4.27 15.85 10.21
CA GLU A 33 -4.89 17.16 9.97
C GLU A 33 -6.40 17.10 10.15
N SER A 34 -7.05 16.03 9.71
CA SER A 34 -8.49 15.85 9.89
C SER A 34 -8.85 15.55 11.35
N VAL A 35 -8.03 14.75 12.06
CA VAL A 35 -8.18 14.55 13.51
C VAL A 35 -8.09 15.89 14.24
N GLN A 36 -7.11 16.73 13.90
CA GLN A 36 -6.93 18.04 14.50
C GLN A 36 -8.10 18.99 14.22
N ALA A 37 -8.64 18.99 12.99
CA ALA A 37 -9.79 19.80 12.61
C ALA A 37 -11.09 19.36 13.31
N GLY A 38 -11.32 18.05 13.42
CA GLY A 38 -12.53 17.46 13.99
C GLY A 38 -12.57 17.41 15.52
N ARG A 39 -11.46 17.76 16.20
CA ARG A 39 -11.33 17.57 17.65
C ARG A 39 -12.40 18.29 18.48
N ALA A 40 -12.85 19.46 18.04
CA ALA A 40 -13.85 20.24 18.77
C ALA A 40 -15.28 19.74 18.56
N SER A 41 -15.59 19.18 17.38
CA SER A 41 -16.92 18.67 17.04
C SER A 41 -17.11 17.18 17.35
N GLY A 42 -16.03 16.40 17.36
CA GLY A 42 -16.08 14.93 17.38
C GLY A 42 -16.39 14.31 16.02
N GLU A 43 -16.44 15.12 14.95
CA GLU A 43 -16.69 14.69 13.58
C GLU A 43 -15.38 14.74 12.78
N TYR A 44 -14.99 13.62 12.18
CA TYR A 44 -13.74 13.49 11.45
C TYR A 44 -13.97 13.19 9.98
N VAL A 45 -13.16 13.72 9.08
CA VAL A 45 -13.27 13.43 7.64
C VAL A 45 -12.25 12.36 7.26
N ALA A 46 -12.74 11.17 6.93
CA ALA A 46 -11.91 10.07 6.49
C ALA A 46 -11.26 10.34 5.12
N VAL A 47 -10.17 9.61 4.82
CA VAL A 47 -9.49 9.70 3.50
C VAL A 47 -10.37 9.27 2.33
N CYS A 48 -11.48 8.56 2.59
CA CYS A 48 -12.48 8.22 1.57
C CYS A 48 -13.56 9.30 1.41
N GLY A 49 -13.48 10.42 2.14
CA GLY A 49 -14.43 11.54 2.12
C GLY A 49 -15.63 11.38 3.06
N ALA A 50 -15.74 10.27 3.79
CA ALA A 50 -16.84 10.05 4.73
C ALA A 50 -16.64 10.86 6.02
N THR A 51 -17.69 11.49 6.54
CA THR A 51 -17.70 12.04 7.89
C THR A 51 -17.89 10.90 8.89
N VAL A 52 -17.02 10.81 9.89
CA VAL A 52 -16.95 9.71 10.84
C VAL A 52 -17.13 10.26 12.25
N LEU A 53 -18.12 9.75 12.95
CA LEU A 53 -18.21 9.83 14.40
C LEU A 53 -17.44 8.65 15.00
N SER A 54 -16.53 8.92 15.93
CA SER A 54 -15.74 7.86 16.55
C SER A 54 -16.58 7.07 17.55
N ALA A 55 -16.54 5.75 17.43
CA ALA A 55 -17.09 4.86 18.44
C ALA A 55 -16.35 5.02 19.79
N PRO A 56 -17.01 4.71 20.92
CA PRO A 56 -16.34 4.57 22.20
C PRO A 56 -15.12 3.65 22.08
N LEU A 57 -14.03 3.96 22.80
CA LEU A 57 -12.81 3.15 22.82
C LEU A 57 -13.01 1.73 23.40
N THR A 58 -14.19 1.46 23.98
CA THR A 58 -14.60 0.14 24.45
C THR A 58 -15.20 -0.74 23.36
N CYS A 59 -15.49 -0.19 22.18
CA CYS A 59 -15.96 -0.96 21.04
C CYS A 59 -14.80 -1.72 20.39
N GLU A 60 -15.06 -2.95 19.95
CA GLU A 60 -14.11 -3.72 19.16
C GLU A 60 -13.86 -3.06 17.79
N PRO A 61 -12.63 -3.12 17.26
CA PRO A 61 -12.34 -2.69 15.89
C PRO A 61 -13.17 -3.43 14.85
N LEU A 62 -13.52 -2.75 13.76
CA LEU A 62 -14.32 -3.31 12.67
C LEU A 62 -13.45 -3.56 11.42
N PRO A 63 -13.97 -4.29 10.41
CA PRO A 63 -13.26 -4.43 9.15
C PRO A 63 -12.94 -3.06 8.53
N PRO A 64 -11.75 -2.87 7.92
CA PRO A 64 -11.38 -1.59 7.34
C PRO A 64 -12.21 -1.27 6.09
N CYS A 65 -12.60 -0.01 5.96
CA CYS A 65 -13.17 0.54 4.74
C CYS A 65 -12.25 0.27 3.55
N ARG A 66 -12.79 -0.32 2.47
CA ARG A 66 -12.01 -0.74 1.30
C ARG A 66 -11.28 0.43 0.62
N GLN A 67 -11.95 1.57 0.50
CA GLN A 67 -11.39 2.79 -0.09
C GLN A 67 -10.25 3.34 0.78
N CYS A 68 -10.47 3.44 2.10
CA CYS A 68 -9.43 3.87 3.04
C CYS A 68 -8.20 2.96 2.97
N ALA A 69 -8.41 1.65 2.97
CA ALA A 69 -7.33 0.67 2.91
C ALA A 69 -6.56 0.73 1.58
N ALA A 70 -7.22 1.05 0.46
CA ALA A 70 -6.57 1.24 -0.83
C ALA A 70 -5.71 2.51 -0.84
N THR A 71 -6.23 3.63 -0.34
CA THR A 71 -5.52 4.91 -0.25
C THR A 71 -4.28 4.81 0.63
N VAL A 72 -4.41 4.23 1.83
CA VAL A 72 -3.27 4.04 2.75
C VAL A 72 -2.20 3.15 2.12
N ARG A 73 -2.58 2.08 1.40
CA ARG A 73 -1.63 1.22 0.69
C ARG A 73 -0.90 1.94 -0.45
N ALA A 74 -1.57 2.82 -1.18
CA ALA A 74 -0.96 3.63 -2.25
C ALA A 74 -0.01 4.70 -1.68
N GLY A 75 -0.34 5.27 -0.52
CA GLY A 75 0.50 6.22 0.20
C GLY A 75 1.77 5.63 0.83
N HIS A 76 1.97 4.31 0.78
CA HIS A 76 3.12 3.66 1.38
C HIS A 76 4.38 3.79 0.48
N PRO A 77 5.53 4.25 1.01
CA PRO A 77 6.72 4.58 0.21
C PRO A 77 7.29 3.39 -0.58
N SER A 78 7.10 2.16 -0.10
CA SER A 78 7.54 0.95 -0.82
C SER A 78 6.85 0.75 -2.16
N ARG A 79 5.58 1.15 -2.30
CA ARG A 79 4.88 1.10 -3.60
C ARG A 79 5.30 2.22 -4.54
N GLN A 80 5.51 3.42 -4.02
CA GLN A 80 5.98 4.56 -4.82
C GLN A 80 7.39 4.30 -5.40
N ALA A 81 8.26 3.63 -4.63
CA ALA A 81 9.56 3.18 -5.11
C ALA A 81 9.44 2.10 -6.20
N ALA A 82 8.52 1.14 -6.04
CA ALA A 82 8.28 0.08 -7.02
C ALA A 82 7.64 0.61 -8.33
N GLU A 83 6.80 1.65 -8.27
CA GLU A 83 6.21 2.29 -9.45
C GLU A 83 7.20 3.16 -10.23
N ARG A 84 8.22 3.71 -9.54
CA ARG A 84 9.33 4.48 -10.15
C ARG A 84 10.44 3.60 -10.69
N ALA A 85 10.51 2.34 -10.26
CA ALA A 85 11.43 1.39 -10.87
C ALA A 85 11.02 1.21 -12.34
N PRO A 86 11.97 1.29 -13.30
CA PRO A 86 11.64 1.05 -14.70
C PRO A 86 10.96 -0.32 -14.81
N ARG A 87 9.77 -0.34 -15.42
CA ARG A 87 9.10 -1.59 -15.77
C ARG A 87 10.00 -2.28 -16.79
N GLY A 88 10.88 -3.15 -16.31
CA GLY A 88 11.63 -4.05 -17.17
C GLY A 88 10.66 -4.83 -18.06
N PRO A 89 11.09 -5.27 -19.26
CA PRO A 89 10.21 -6.00 -20.15
C PRO A 89 9.58 -7.17 -19.41
N VAL A 90 8.24 -7.19 -19.36
CA VAL A 90 7.46 -8.36 -18.92
C VAL A 90 7.95 -9.54 -19.74
N ARG A 91 8.75 -10.43 -19.13
CA ARG A 91 9.02 -11.75 -19.70
C ARG A 91 7.68 -12.48 -19.76
N ARG A 92 6.99 -12.39 -20.91
CA ARG A 92 6.05 -13.43 -21.34
C ARG A 92 6.88 -14.70 -21.56
N GLY A 93 7.16 -15.42 -20.48
CA GLY A 93 7.77 -16.73 -20.52
C GLY A 93 6.78 -17.74 -21.09
N SER A 94 6.90 -18.01 -22.39
CA SER A 94 6.38 -19.22 -23.04
C SER A 94 6.77 -20.45 -22.21
N TRP A 95 5.77 -21.25 -21.83
CA TRP A 95 5.93 -22.46 -21.01
C TRP A 95 6.53 -23.65 -21.78
N LEU A 96 7.03 -23.47 -23.01
CA LEU A 96 7.19 -24.58 -23.97
C LEU A 96 8.61 -24.98 -24.39
N LEU A 97 9.70 -24.43 -23.83
CA LEU A 97 11.06 -24.85 -24.24
C LEU A 97 12.05 -25.04 -23.06
N SER A 98 11.63 -25.76 -22.02
CA SER A 98 12.55 -26.30 -21.00
C SER A 98 12.84 -27.78 -21.28
N ARG A 99 13.59 -28.12 -22.36
CA ARG A 99 14.01 -29.52 -22.53
C ARG A 99 15.29 -29.83 -23.30
N LEU A 100 16.09 -28.86 -23.73
CA LEU A 100 17.34 -29.19 -24.40
C LEU A 100 18.43 -28.23 -23.96
N LEU A 101 19.21 -28.67 -22.97
CA LEU A 101 20.64 -28.40 -22.76
C LEU A 101 21.02 -28.94 -21.36
N ARG A 102 20.92 -30.26 -21.22
CA ARG A 102 21.58 -31.00 -20.13
C ARG A 102 22.71 -31.80 -20.76
N CYS A 103 23.94 -31.38 -20.44
CA CYS A 103 25.16 -32.19 -20.36
C CYS A 103 25.76 -32.72 -21.67
N VAL A 104 26.68 -31.93 -22.24
CA VAL A 104 28.00 -32.42 -22.71
C VAL A 104 28.92 -32.27 -21.50
N GLY A 105 29.72 -33.19 -20.97
CA GLY A 105 30.22 -34.51 -21.35
C GLY A 105 31.64 -34.59 -20.77
N VAL A 106 31.94 -35.56 -19.90
CA VAL A 106 33.32 -35.99 -19.57
C VAL A 106 33.31 -37.51 -19.38
N PRO A 107 34.04 -38.30 -20.19
CA PRO A 107 34.21 -39.73 -20.00
C PRO A 107 35.52 -40.06 -19.27
N GLY A 108 35.53 -41.21 -18.59
CA GLY A 108 36.73 -42.04 -18.46
C GLY A 108 37.22 -42.32 -17.04
N GLY A 109 37.30 -43.60 -16.70
CA GLY A 109 38.10 -44.10 -15.58
C GLY A 109 37.52 -45.34 -14.92
N ALA A 110 37.75 -46.50 -15.52
CA ALA A 110 37.46 -47.81 -14.95
C ALA A 110 38.72 -48.38 -14.32
N GLU A 111 38.72 -48.74 -13.04
CA GLU A 111 39.76 -49.60 -12.45
C GLU A 111 39.13 -50.44 -11.34
N ARG A 112 39.54 -51.71 -11.28
CA ARG A 112 38.98 -52.79 -10.47
C ARG A 112 39.73 -52.93 -9.15
N GLY A 113 39.10 -53.56 -8.16
CA GLY A 113 39.71 -54.06 -6.92
C GLY A 113 38.67 -54.74 -6.06
#